data_AF-A0A7S4QS23-F1
#
_entry.id   AF-A0A7S4QS23-F1
#
_cell.length_a   1.000
_cell.length_b   1.000
_cell.length_c   1.000
_cell.angle_alpha   90.00
_cell.angle_beta   90.00
_cell.angle_gamma   90.00
#
_symmetry.space_group_name_H-M   'P 1'
#
loop_
_entity.id
_entity.type
_entity.pdbx_description
1 polymer ?
#
loop_
_entity_poly.entity_id
_entity_poly.type
_entity_poly.pdbx_seq_one_letter_code
_entity_poly.pdbx_strand_id
1 'polypeptide(L)'
;MESRRFRSCVFVTCGDWDLKTMISEQCQLSGQHVPARFRRWVNIKNAFRRLTQSRSAAGSMPAMLGALGLELQGRHHCGLDDCRNIARILGELLRHGPVLESDLSFAQAGRECQGGGQRMRRGARS
;
A
#
# COMPACT_ATOMS: atom_id res chain seq x y z
N MET A 1 12.49 33.47 6.20
CA MET A 1 12.75 32.10 5.70
C MET A 1 11.43 31.36 5.68
N GLU A 2 10.84 31.16 4.50
CA GLU A 2 9.68 30.27 4.38
C GLU A 2 10.13 28.84 4.67
N SER A 3 9.66 28.31 5.79
CA SER A 3 9.76 26.89 6.11
C SER A 3 9.10 26.11 4.98
N ARG A 4 9.90 25.36 4.20
CA ARG A 4 9.36 24.39 3.23
C ARG A 4 8.50 23.40 4.00
N ARG A 5 7.17 23.61 3.99
CA ARG A 5 6.20 22.61 4.44
C ARG A 5 6.37 21.40 3.52
N PHE A 6 6.97 20.33 4.03
CA PHE A 6 6.94 19.05 3.34
C PHE A 6 5.48 18.64 3.19
N ARG A 7 5.05 18.34 1.97
CA ARG A 7 3.70 17.84 1.71
C ARG A 7 3.61 16.44 2.31
N SER A 8 2.58 16.18 3.10
CA SER A 8 2.28 14.82 3.53
C SER A 8 1.88 13.97 2.33
N CYS A 9 2.31 12.71 2.31
CA CYS A 9 1.93 11.76 1.28
C CYS A 9 1.55 10.42 1.91
N VAL A 10 0.78 9.63 1.18
CA VAL A 10 0.34 8.29 1.57
C VAL A 10 0.27 7.42 0.32
N PHE A 11 0.61 6.13 0.46
CA PHE A 11 0.45 5.17 -0.61
C PHE A 11 -1.02 4.82 -0.83
N VAL A 12 -1.37 4.48 -2.07
CA VAL A 12 -2.69 4.01 -2.43
C VAL A 12 -2.52 2.67 -3.16
N THR A 13 -3.26 1.67 -2.74
CA THR A 13 -3.19 0.30 -3.27
C THR A 13 -4.58 -0.22 -3.64
N CYS A 14 -4.64 -1.28 -4.44
CA CYS A 14 -5.89 -1.98 -4.76
C CYS A 14 -6.03 -3.27 -3.95
N GLY A 15 -6.25 -3.12 -2.64
CA GLY A 15 -6.22 -4.22 -1.69
C GLY A 15 -5.02 -4.13 -0.74
N ASP A 16 -4.90 -5.08 0.19
CA ASP A 16 -3.86 -5.04 1.21
C ASP A 16 -2.58 -5.80 0.82
N TRP A 17 -2.62 -6.57 -0.28
CA TRP A 17 -1.56 -7.53 -0.63
C TRP A 17 -0.19 -6.88 -0.83
N ASP A 18 -0.12 -5.75 -1.54
CA ASP A 18 1.15 -5.09 -1.90
C ASP A 18 1.96 -4.72 -0.65
N LEU A 19 1.34 -4.02 0.30
CA LEU A 19 2.05 -3.44 1.45
C LEU A 19 1.95 -4.30 2.71
N LYS A 20 0.84 -5.00 2.94
CA LYS A 20 0.69 -5.89 4.10
C LYS A 20 1.48 -7.18 3.93
N THR A 21 1.43 -7.78 2.73
CA THR A 21 2.04 -9.08 2.45
C THR A 21 3.39 -8.95 1.74
N MET A 22 3.40 -8.44 0.50
CA MET A 22 4.58 -8.51 -0.36
C MET A 22 5.76 -7.69 0.16
N ILE A 23 5.54 -6.45 0.60
CA ILE A 23 6.63 -5.65 1.21
C ILE A 23 7.14 -6.29 2.51
N SER A 24 6.25 -6.83 3.34
CA SER A 24 6.64 -7.49 4.59
C SER A 24 7.51 -8.71 4.33
N GLU A 25 7.08 -9.58 3.42
CA GLU A 25 7.83 -10.78 3.00
C GLU A 25 9.16 -10.42 2.36
N GLN A 26 9.17 -9.43 1.44
CA GLN A 26 10.40 -8.99 0.80
C GLN A 26 11.41 -8.41 1.79
N CYS A 27 10.94 -7.63 2.78
CA CYS A 27 11.80 -7.11 3.85
C CYS A 27 12.39 -8.27 4.68
N GLN A 28 11.58 -9.26 5.05
CA GLN A 28 12.04 -10.43 5.77
C GLN A 28 13.11 -11.23 4.98
N LEU A 29 12.86 -11.48 3.70
CA LEU A 29 13.83 -12.14 2.81
C LEU A 29 15.14 -11.35 2.68
N SER A 30 15.05 -10.02 2.76
CA SER A 30 16.20 -9.12 2.66
C SER A 30 16.88 -8.84 4.01
N GLY A 31 16.41 -9.43 5.12
CA GLY A 31 16.90 -9.14 6.47
C GLY A 31 16.68 -7.70 6.92
N GLN A 32 15.66 -7.02 6.36
CA GLN A 32 15.33 -5.62 6.63
C GLN A 32 14.02 -5.51 7.41
N HIS A 33 13.86 -4.40 8.14
CA HIS A 33 12.60 -4.04 8.76
C HIS A 33 11.72 -3.26 7.77
N VAL A 34 10.41 -3.49 7.79
CA VAL A 34 9.46 -2.72 6.98
C VAL A 34 9.52 -1.23 7.37
N PRO A 35 9.91 -0.31 6.48
CA PRO A 35 9.90 1.12 6.76
C PRO A 35 8.52 1.64 7.18
N ALA A 36 8.47 2.60 8.12
CA ALA A 36 7.23 3.13 8.68
C ALA A 36 6.24 3.66 7.61
N ARG A 37 6.76 4.26 6.53
CA ARG A 37 5.96 4.77 5.41
C ARG A 37 5.16 3.69 4.65
N PHE A 38 5.55 2.42 4.74
CA PHE A 38 4.83 1.30 4.11
C PHE A 38 3.87 0.61 5.07
N ARG A 39 3.80 1.05 6.33
CA ARG A 39 2.91 0.46 7.35
C ARG A 39 1.52 1.10 7.39
N ARG A 40 1.28 2.12 6.56
CA ARG A 40 0.01 2.83 6.44
C ARG A 40 -0.23 3.21 4.99
N TRP A 41 -1.40 2.87 4.47
CA TRP A 41 -1.79 3.17 3.09
C TRP A 41 -3.30 3.28 2.96
N VAL A 42 -3.79 3.92 1.90
CA VAL A 42 -5.20 3.89 1.52
C VAL A 42 -5.44 2.63 0.70
N ASN A 43 -6.33 1.77 1.17
CA ASN A 43 -6.86 0.71 0.32
C ASN A 43 -8.05 1.28 -0.45
N ILE A 44 -7.87 1.49 -1.77
CA ILE A 44 -8.86 2.20 -2.58
C ILE A 44 -10.21 1.47 -2.61
N LYS A 45 -10.24 0.15 -2.35
CA LYS A 45 -11.49 -0.61 -2.25
C LYS A 45 -12.34 -0.17 -1.05
N ASN A 46 -11.71 0.25 0.05
CA ASN A 46 -12.42 0.76 1.23
C ASN A 46 -13.01 2.15 0.94
N ALA A 47 -12.18 3.06 0.41
CA ALA A 47 -12.62 4.38 -0.03
C ALA A 47 -13.77 4.29 -1.05
N PHE A 48 -13.64 3.40 -2.03
CA PHE A 48 -14.66 3.14 -3.04
C PHE A 48 -15.98 2.72 -2.41
N ARG A 49 -16.00 1.68 -1.56
CA ARG A 49 -17.23 1.18 -0.90
C ARG A 49 -17.93 2.28 -0.11
N ARG A 50 -17.16 3.13 0.58
CA ARG A 50 -17.70 4.20 1.41
C ARG A 50 -18.29 5.33 0.57
N LEU A 51 -17.58 5.76 -0.49
CA LEU A 51 -17.95 6.92 -1.30
C LEU A 51 -19.04 6.61 -2.33
N THR A 52 -19.07 5.39 -2.88
CA THR A 52 -20.06 5.01 -3.91
C THR A 52 -21.21 4.18 -3.35
N GLN A 53 -21.12 3.72 -2.09
CA GLN A 53 -22.03 2.76 -1.47
C GLN A 53 -22.16 1.43 -2.24
N SER A 54 -21.31 1.19 -3.25
CA SER A 54 -21.31 -0.01 -4.08
C SER A 54 -20.33 -1.05 -3.52
N ARG A 55 -20.89 -2.14 -2.97
CA ARG A 55 -20.09 -3.25 -2.42
C ARG A 55 -19.66 -4.26 -3.48
N SER A 56 -20.49 -4.51 -4.48
CA SER A 56 -20.23 -5.50 -5.53
C SER A 56 -19.06 -5.10 -6.43
N ALA A 57 -18.94 -3.81 -6.77
CA ALA A 57 -17.87 -3.32 -7.65
C ALA A 57 -16.50 -3.20 -6.96
N ALA A 58 -16.45 -3.19 -5.64
CA ALA A 58 -15.20 -3.06 -4.87
C ALA A 58 -14.35 -4.34 -4.83
N GLY A 59 -14.70 -5.38 -5.59
CA GLY A 59 -13.98 -6.64 -5.67
C GLY A 59 -12.66 -6.53 -6.44
N SER A 60 -12.64 -5.78 -7.55
CA SER A 60 -11.52 -5.69 -8.48
C SER A 60 -11.36 -4.29 -9.08
N MET A 61 -10.16 -3.97 -9.57
CA MET A 61 -9.91 -2.70 -10.24
C MET A 61 -10.79 -2.52 -11.50
N PRO A 62 -10.92 -3.52 -12.39
CA PRO A 62 -11.82 -3.40 -13.55
C PRO A 62 -13.30 -3.17 -13.17
N ALA A 63 -13.79 -3.81 -12.10
CA ALA A 63 -15.16 -3.61 -11.64
C ALA A 63 -15.39 -2.19 -11.08
N MET A 64 -14.42 -1.65 -10.34
CA MET A 64 -14.47 -0.25 -9.88
C MET A 64 -14.45 0.74 -11.06
N LEU A 65 -13.62 0.50 -12.08
CA LEU A 65 -13.62 1.31 -13.29
C LEU A 65 -15.00 1.30 -13.97
N GLY A 66 -15.56 0.12 -14.22
CA GLY A 66 -16.87 -0.01 -14.87
C GLY A 66 -17.99 0.67 -14.09
N ALA A 67 -17.99 0.55 -12.76
CA ALA A 67 -18.96 1.22 -11.90
C ALA A 67 -18.84 2.75 -11.89
N LEU A 68 -17.66 3.29 -12.23
CA LEU A 68 -17.40 4.73 -12.37
C LEU A 68 -17.54 5.20 -13.83
N GLY A 69 -17.95 4.32 -14.76
CA GLY A 69 -18.01 4.65 -16.19
C GLY A 69 -16.65 4.91 -16.83
N LEU A 70 -15.58 4.38 -16.25
CA LEU A 70 -14.21 4.50 -16.77
C LEU A 70 -13.81 3.25 -17.55
N GLU A 71 -13.13 3.44 -18.67
CA GLU A 71 -12.52 2.34 -19.41
C GLU A 71 -11.14 1.97 -18.83
N LEU A 72 -10.82 0.67 -18.86
CA LEU A 72 -9.49 0.18 -18.51
C LEU A 72 -8.48 0.60 -19.58
N GLN A 73 -7.43 1.30 -19.15
CA GLN A 73 -6.34 1.73 -20.04
C GLN A 73 -5.12 0.84 -19.89
N GLY A 74 -4.51 0.48 -21.03
CA GLY A 74 -3.30 -0.36 -21.06
C GLY A 74 -3.60 -1.84 -20.82
N ARG A 75 -2.62 -2.57 -20.28
CA ARG A 75 -2.72 -4.01 -20.08
C ARG A 75 -3.00 -4.34 -18.61
N HIS A 76 -4.09 -5.05 -18.34
CA HIS A 76 -4.35 -5.55 -16.99
C HIS A 76 -3.21 -6.48 -16.53
N HIS A 77 -2.80 -6.34 -15.26
CA HIS A 77 -1.62 -7.01 -14.67
C HIS A 77 -0.25 -6.47 -15.12
N CYS A 78 -0.23 -5.36 -15.87
CA CYS A 78 0.96 -4.53 -15.98
C CYS A 78 0.96 -3.53 -14.81
N GLY A 79 1.92 -3.66 -13.88
CA GLY A 79 1.93 -2.84 -12.66
C GLY A 79 1.84 -1.33 -12.90
N LEU A 80 2.50 -0.83 -13.96
CA LEU A 80 2.45 0.59 -14.31
C LEU A 80 1.05 1.03 -14.80
N ASP A 81 0.40 0.21 -15.62
CA ASP A 81 -0.94 0.51 -16.13
C ASP A 81 -2.00 0.35 -15.03
N ASP A 82 -1.86 -0.65 -14.16
CA ASP A 82 -2.71 -0.79 -12.98
C ASP A 82 -2.57 0.43 -12.05
N CYS A 83 -1.35 0.92 -11.81
CA CYS A 83 -1.14 2.17 -11.05
C CYS A 83 -1.84 3.38 -11.68
N ARG A 84 -1.79 3.53 -13.01
CA ARG A 84 -2.49 4.61 -13.73
C ARG A 84 -4.01 4.51 -13.56
N ASN A 85 -4.57 3.32 -13.71
CA ASN A 85 -6.00 3.11 -13.54
C ASN A 85 -6.44 3.33 -12.08
N ILE A 86 -5.67 2.88 -11.09
CA ILE A 86 -5.92 3.16 -9.67
C ILE A 86 -5.90 4.67 -9.40
N ALA A 87 -4.96 5.41 -9.98
CA ALA A 87 -4.92 6.87 -9.86
C ALA A 87 -6.16 7.55 -10.48
N ARG A 88 -6.65 7.04 -11.62
CA ARG A 88 -7.88 7.52 -12.25
C ARG A 88 -9.12 7.25 -11.38
N ILE A 89 -9.24 6.04 -10.82
CA ILE A 89 -10.29 5.71 -9.86
C ILE A 89 -10.23 6.67 -8.67
N LEU A 90 -9.05 6.89 -8.10
CA LEU A 90 -8.90 7.80 -6.96
C LEU A 90 -9.31 9.23 -7.32
N GLY A 91 -8.89 9.71 -8.50
CA GLY A 91 -9.28 11.03 -9.01
C GLY A 91 -10.80 11.18 -9.10
N GLU A 92 -11.49 10.16 -9.60
CA GLU A 92 -12.95 10.17 -9.68
C GLU A 92 -13.58 10.12 -8.28
N LEU A 93 -13.13 9.21 -7.39
CA LEU A 93 -13.62 9.11 -6.02
C LEU A 93 -13.51 10.44 -5.25
N LEU A 94 -12.44 11.20 -5.46
CA LEU A 94 -12.26 12.51 -4.83
C LEU A 94 -13.32 13.55 -5.25
N ARG A 95 -14.01 13.34 -6.38
CA ARG A 95 -15.16 14.14 -6.80
C ARG A 95 -16.43 13.78 -6.03
N HIS A 96 -16.53 12.55 -5.53
CA HIS A 96 -17.64 12.09 -4.68
C HIS A 96 -17.44 12.49 -3.22
N GLY A 97 -16.20 12.68 -2.77
CA GLY A 97 -15.89 13.15 -1.43
C GLY A 97 -14.45 12.88 -1.01
N PRO A 98 -14.03 13.39 0.16
CA PRO A 98 -12.66 13.20 0.63
C PRO A 98 -12.39 11.74 0.99
N VAL A 99 -11.14 11.30 0.78
CA VAL A 99 -10.60 10.09 1.42
C VAL A 99 -10.34 10.40 2.89
N LEU A 100 -10.78 9.50 3.77
CA LEU A 100 -10.72 9.68 5.22
C LEU A 100 -9.74 8.70 5.86
N GLU A 101 -9.37 8.96 7.12
CA GLU A 101 -8.55 8.04 7.92
C GLU A 101 -9.18 6.64 8.04
N SER A 102 -10.52 6.54 7.97
CA SER A 102 -11.24 5.26 7.94
C SER A 102 -10.97 4.40 6.70
N ASP A 103 -10.40 4.98 5.64
CA ASP A 103 -10.05 4.26 4.41
C ASP A 103 -8.64 3.68 4.45
N LEU A 104 -7.89 3.96 5.54
CA LEU A 104 -6.54 3.49 5.73
C LEU A 104 -6.51 2.03 6.18
N SER A 105 -5.54 1.31 5.63
CA SER A 105 -5.08 0.02 6.08
C SER A 105 -3.72 0.16 6.76
N PHE A 106 -3.43 -0.76 7.66
CA PHE A 106 -2.21 -0.76 8.46
C PHE A 106 -1.55 -2.15 8.43
N ALA A 107 -0.21 -2.16 8.40
CA ALA A 107 0.57 -3.35 8.67
C ALA A 107 1.04 -3.34 10.13
N GLN A 108 1.06 -4.52 10.77
CA GLN A 108 1.66 -4.65 12.09
C GLN A 108 3.16 -4.33 12.01
N ALA A 109 3.72 -3.73 13.08
CA ALA A 109 5.16 -3.64 13.19
C ALA A 109 5.72 -5.08 13.26
N GLY A 110 6.64 -5.41 12.34
CA GLY A 110 7.33 -6.71 12.38
C GLY A 110 7.96 -6.93 13.75
N ARG A 111 7.85 -8.15 14.29
CA ARG A 111 8.52 -8.54 15.53
C ARG A 111 10.00 -8.18 15.44
N GLU A 112 10.54 -7.56 16.48
CA GLU A 112 11.96 -7.25 16.58
C GLU A 112 12.77 -8.54 16.35
N CYS A 113 13.66 -8.52 15.36
CA CYS A 113 14.70 -9.54 15.28
C CYS A 113 15.60 -9.34 16.49
N GLN A 114 15.44 -10.14 17.54
CA GLN A 114 16.47 -10.26 18.57
C GLN A 114 17.72 -10.80 17.87
N GLY A 115 18.66 -9.91 17.60
CA GLY A 115 19.94 -10.25 16.99
C GLY A 115 20.68 -11.24 17.87
N GLY A 116 20.77 -12.48 17.42
CA GLY A 116 21.66 -13.51 17.98
C GLY A 116 23.12 -13.15 17.69
N GLY A 117 23.65 -12.15 18.38
CA GLY A 117 25.07 -11.85 18.42
C GLY A 117 25.75 -12.68 19.50
N GLN A 118 26.25 -13.87 19.16
CA GLN A 118 27.35 -14.51 19.92
C GLN A 118 28.56 -14.72 19.02
N ARG A 119 29.35 -13.64 18.98
CA ARG A 119 30.81 -13.60 19.09
C ARG A 119 31.58 -14.90 18.81
N MET A 120 32.16 -14.91 17.62
CA MET A 120 33.39 -15.61 17.21
C MET A 120 34.37 -15.83 18.39
N ARG A 121 34.57 -17.08 18.81
CA ARG A 121 35.76 -17.47 19.60
C ARG A 121 36.84 -17.95 18.62
N ARG A 122 37.85 -17.09 18.42
CA ARG A 122 39.12 -17.45 17.78
C ARG A 122 39.84 -18.47 18.66
N GLY A 123 40.61 -19.34 18.02
CA GLY A 123 41.17 -20.54 18.60
C GLY A 123 42.22 -20.34 19.69
N ALA A 124 42.49 -21.43 20.39
CA ALA A 124 43.75 -21.69 21.06
C ALA A 124 44.27 -23.02 20.53
N ARG A 125 45.37 -22.97 19.77
CA ARG A 125 46.28 -24.11 19.61
C ARG A 125 47.10 -24.21 20.89
N SER A 126 47.26 -25.40 21.42
CA SER A 126 48.49 -25.95 22.02
C SER A 126 48.30 -27.45 22.14
#